data_AF-A0A117SYC4-F1
#
_entry.id   AF-A0A117SYC4-F1
#
_cell.length_a   1.000
_cell.length_b   1.000
_cell.length_c   1.000
_cell.angle_alpha   90.00
_cell.angle_beta   90.00
_cell.angle_gamma   90.00
#
_symmetry.space_group_name_H-M   'P 1'
#
loop_
_entity.id
_entity.type
_entity.pdbx_description
1 polymer ?
#
loop_
_entity_poly.entity_id
_entity_poly.type
_entity_poly.pdbx_seq_one_letter_code
_entity_poly.pdbx_strand_id
1 'polypeptide(L)' 'MDHIQALLYSYATLDESYQTTKDVSYKKSLTMMRKRLRQTGIEILEAHADRTHVYVQYLYEGQVNVAVIERKAPSQSAF' A
#
# COMPACT_ATOMS: atom_id res chain seq x y z
N MET A 1 7.97 13.72 -2.85
CA MET A 1 7.59 12.32 -2.55
C MET A 1 6.10 12.33 -2.29
N ASP A 2 5.34 11.81 -3.26
CA ASP A 2 3.93 12.12 -3.50
C ASP A 2 2.99 11.66 -2.38
N HIS A 3 2.00 12.47 -1.99
CA HIS A 3 1.04 12.13 -0.92
C HIS A 3 0.29 10.82 -1.23
N ILE A 4 0.00 10.60 -2.51
CA ILE A 4 -0.63 9.38 -3.04
C ILE A 4 0.28 8.18 -2.83
N GLN A 5 1.57 8.27 -3.18
CA GLN A 5 2.53 7.16 -3.00
C GLN A 5 2.63 6.72 -1.53
N ALA A 6 2.63 7.67 -0.59
CA ALA A 6 2.66 7.35 0.85
C ALA A 6 1.41 6.57 1.31
N LEU A 7 0.23 6.92 0.79
CA LEU A 7 -1.02 6.21 1.09
C LEU A 7 -1.03 4.80 0.47
N LEU A 8 -0.59 4.67 -0.78
CA LEU A 8 -0.50 3.38 -1.48
C LEU A 8 0.50 2.44 -0.79
N TYR A 9 1.67 2.95 -0.39
CA TYR A 9 2.67 2.20 0.37
C TYR A 9 2.12 1.69 1.70
N SER A 10 1.44 2.58 2.44
CA SER A 10 0.84 2.24 3.73
C SER A 10 -0.25 1.17 3.59
N TYR A 11 -1.09 1.28 2.55
CA TYR A 11 -2.10 0.26 2.25
C TYR A 11 -1.46 -1.10 1.96
N ALA A 12 -0.48 -1.16 1.06
CA ALA A 12 0.14 -2.42 0.68
C ALA A 12 0.91 -3.09 1.83
N THR A 13 1.55 -2.30 2.69
CA THR A 13 2.23 -2.81 3.88
C THR A 13 1.24 -3.44 4.87
N LEU A 14 0.07 -2.82 5.05
CA LEU A 14 -1.01 -3.38 5.87
C LEU A 14 -1.59 -4.66 5.23
N ASP A 15 -1.69 -4.70 3.90
CA ASP A 15 -2.25 -5.84 3.17
C ASP A 15 -1.31 -7.04 3.28
N GLU A 16 -0.01 -6.85 3.04
CA GLU A 16 1.01 -7.89 3.27
C GLU A 16 1.00 -8.37 4.72
N SER A 17 1.01 -7.44 5.70
CA SER A 17 0.97 -7.79 7.12
C SER A 17 -0.25 -8.65 7.46
N TYR A 18 -1.42 -8.31 6.91
CA TYR A 18 -2.62 -9.12 7.05
C TYR A 18 -2.48 -10.47 6.36
N GLN A 19 -1.94 -10.54 5.14
CA GLN A 19 -1.77 -11.80 4.42
C GLN A 19 -0.82 -12.76 5.15
N THR A 20 0.26 -12.25 5.74
CA THR A 20 1.25 -13.02 6.49
C THR A 20 0.73 -13.47 7.85
N THR A 21 0.13 -12.57 8.62
CA THR A 21 -0.23 -12.85 10.03
C THR A 21 -1.66 -13.36 10.19
N LYS A 22 -2.54 -13.05 9.24
CA LYS A 22 -4.00 -13.21 9.32
C LYS A 22 -4.65 -12.52 10.54
N ASP A 23 -3.97 -11.57 11.18
CA ASP A 23 -4.50 -10.83 12.32
C ASP A 23 -5.63 -9.86 11.90
N VAL A 24 -6.77 -9.99 12.57
CA VAL A 24 -8.00 -9.23 12.32
C VAL A 24 -7.83 -7.73 12.60
N SER A 25 -6.86 -7.35 13.43
CA SER A 25 -6.50 -5.95 13.68
C SER A 25 -6.08 -5.24 12.38
N TYR A 26 -5.27 -5.90 11.55
CA TYR A 26 -4.87 -5.39 10.23
C TYR A 26 -6.05 -5.30 9.26
N LYS A 27 -7.00 -6.24 9.32
CA LYS A 27 -8.23 -6.17 8.51
C LYS A 27 -9.05 -4.90 8.81
N LYS A 28 -9.16 -4.51 10.08
CA LYS A 28 -9.82 -3.26 10.47
C LYS A 28 -9.05 -2.04 9.93
N SER A 29 -7.73 -2.03 10.07
CA SER A 29 -6.86 -0.97 9.54
C SER A 29 -6.94 -0.84 8.02
N LEU A 30 -6.96 -1.96 7.29
CA LEU A 30 -7.16 -2.00 5.84
C LEU A 30 -8.50 -1.39 5.43
N THR A 31 -9.56 -1.70 6.18
CA THR A 31 -10.90 -1.15 5.91
C THR A 31 -10.91 0.38 6.06
N MET A 32 -10.27 0.91 7.11
CA MET A 32 -10.13 2.36 7.32
C MET A 32 -9.28 3.01 6.23
N MET A 33 -8.17 2.38 5.83
CA MET A 33 -7.30 2.89 4.77
C MET A 33 -8.00 2.93 3.41
N ARG A 34 -8.73 1.87 3.04
CA ARG A 34 -9.54 1.85 1.81
C ARG A 34 -10.57 2.98 1.79
N LYS A 35 -11.22 3.25 2.93
CA LYS A 35 -12.16 4.37 3.04
C LYS A 35 -11.45 5.71 2.79
N ARG A 36 -10.26 5.92 3.35
CA ARG A 36 -9.46 7.14 3.15
C ARG A 36 -9.03 7.30 1.70
N LEU A 37 -8.57 6.25 1.05
CA LEU A 37 -8.19 6.25 -0.37
C LEU A 37 -9.39 6.59 -1.26
N ARG A 38 -10.58 6.01 -0.98
CA ARG A 38 -11.79 6.34 -1.74
C ARG A 38 -12.20 7.80 -1.59
N GLN A 39 -12.01 8.41 -0.42
CA GLN A 39 -12.25 9.84 -0.21
C GLN A 39 -11.32 10.73 -1.04
N THR A 40 -10.14 10.24 -1.41
CA THR A 40 -9.22 10.92 -2.33
C THR A 40 -9.43 10.52 -3.79
N GLY A 41 -10.52 9.82 -4.12
CA GLY A 41 -10.82 9.35 -5.48
C GLY A 41 -9.98 8.14 -5.93
N ILE A 42 -9.30 7.47 -5.00
CA ILE A 42 -8.45 6.31 -5.29
C ILE A 42 -9.19 5.03 -4.89
N GLU A 43 -9.33 4.11 -5.82
CA GLU A 43 -9.82 2.75 -5.54
C GLU A 43 -8.72 1.73 -5.81
N ILE A 44 -8.34 0.98 -4.77
CA ILE A 44 -7.35 -0.09 -4.93
C ILE A 44 -7.98 -1.30 -5.61
N LEU A 45 -7.36 -1.75 -6.68
CA LEU A 45 -7.72 -2.97 -7.39
C LEU A 45 -6.93 -4.16 -6.86
N GLU A 46 -5.60 -4.01 -6.82
CA GLU A 46 -4.68 -5.05 -6.40
C GLU A 46 -3.45 -4.41 -5.73
N ALA A 47 -2.91 -5.08 -4.72
CA ALA A 47 -1.62 -4.74 -4.16
C ALA A 47 -0.80 -6.00 -3.98
N HIS A 48 0.46 -5.93 -4.39
CA HIS A 48 1.44 -6.97 -4.23
C HIS A 48 2.74 -6.35 -3.70
N ALA A 49 3.53 -7.13 -3.00
CA ALA A 49 4.83 -6.68 -2.58
C ALA A 49 5.84 -7.83 -2.60
N ASP A 50 7.08 -7.46 -2.91
CA ASP A 50 8.24 -8.33 -2.84
C ASP A 50 9.23 -7.77 -1.79
N ARG A 51 10.47 -8.27 -1.78
CA ARG A 51 11.49 -7.83 -0.82
C ARG A 51 11.93 -6.38 -1.00
N THR A 52 11.82 -5.83 -2.20
CA THR A 52 12.41 -4.55 -2.59
C THR A 52 11.37 -3.53 -3.03
N HIS A 53 10.19 -3.96 -3.47
CA HIS A 53 9.16 -3.10 -4.03
C HIS A 53 7.77 -3.44 -3.52
N VAL A 54 6.91 -2.44 -3.61
CA VAL A 54 5.47 -2.52 -3.50
C VAL A 54 4.87 -2.13 -4.84
N TYR A 55 3.97 -2.95 -5.36
CA TYR A 55 3.21 -2.73 -6.58
C TYR A 55 1.75 -2.53 -6.21
N VAL A 56 1.17 -1.40 -6.60
CA VAL A 56 -0.26 -1.13 -6.35
C VAL A 56 -0.93 -0.74 -7.64
N GLN A 57 -1.93 -1.51 -8.04
CA GLN A 57 -2.85 -1.16 -9.10
C GLN A 57 -4.07 -0.46 -8.51
N TYR A 58 -4.40 0.71 -9.04
CA TYR A 58 -5.50 1.52 -8.52
C TYR A 58 -6.21 2.29 -9.64
N LEU A 59 -7.50 2.57 -9.44
CA LEU A 59 -8.26 3.52 -10.24
C LEU A 59 -8.10 4.91 -9.64
N TYR A 60 -7.83 5.90 -10.49
CA TYR A 60 -7.85 7.33 -10.15
C TYR A 60 -8.35 8.10 -11.37
N GLU A 61 -9.34 8.97 -11.17
CA GLU A 61 -9.96 9.78 -12.25
C GLU A 61 -10.44 8.95 -13.46
N GLY A 62 -10.92 7.73 -13.21
CA GLY A 62 -11.42 6.81 -14.24
C GLY A 62 -10.32 6.07 -15.02
N GLN A 63 -9.06 6.23 -14.65
CA GLN A 63 -7.93 5.56 -15.27
C GLN A 63 -7.30 4.53 -14.35
N VAL A 64 -6.89 3.40 -14.91
CA VAL A 64 -6.10 2.39 -14.19
C VAL A 64 -4.65 2.85 -14.17
N ASN A 65 -4.10 2.97 -12.96
CA ASN A 65 -2.74 3.39 -12.69
C ASN A 65 -1.99 2.28 -11.95
N VAL A 66 -0.67 2.25 -12.10
CA VAL A 66 0.22 1.33 -11.38
C VAL A 66 1.30 2.16 -10.70
N ALA A 67 1.40 2.03 -9.38
CA ALA A 67 2.51 2.59 -8.61
C ALA A 67 3.50 1.48 -8.26
N VAL A 68 4.77 1.70 -8.58
CA VAL A 68 5.90 0.90 -8.10
C VAL A 68 6.66 1.75 -7.09
N ILE A 69 6.72 1.28 -5.84
CA ILE A 69 7.28 2.03 -4.72
C ILE A 69 8.38 1.19 -4.09
N GLU A 70 9.61 1.70 -4.09
CA GLU A 70 10.72 1.06 -3.40
C GLU A 70 10.45 0.98 -1.90
N ARG A 71 10.57 -0.23 -1.35
CA ARG A 71 10.73 -0.43 0.08
C ARG A 71 12.11 0.13 0.39
N LYS A 72 12.19 1.33 0.99
CA LYS A 72 13.48 1.78 1.54
C LYS A 72 13.99 0.62 2.39
N ALA A 73 15.09 0.00 1.95
CA ALA A 73 15.74 -1.03 2.73
C ALA A 73 15.90 -0.46 4.15
N PRO A 74 15.77 -1.26 5.22
CA PRO A 74 16.38 -0.85 6.47
C PRO A 74 17.82 -0.51 6.08
N SER A 75 18.18 0.77 6.18
CA SER A 75 19.56 1.18 6.05
C SER A 75 20.27 0.30 7.06
N GLN A 76 21.01 -0.69 6.56
CA GLN A 76 21.91 -1.47 7.36
C GLN A 76 22.86 -0.41 7.90
N SER A 77 22.59 0.09 9.12
CA SER A 77 23.57 0.86 9.86
C SER A 77 24.73 -0.08 10.01
N ALA A 78 25.72 0.09 9.13
CA ALA A 78 27.02 -0.49 9.27
C ALA A 78 27.69 0.25 10.43
N PHE A 79 27.42 -0.19 11.65
CA PHE A 79 28.23 0.07 12.84
C PHE A 79 28.13 -1.12 13.80
#